data_AF-A0A1C5ZS57-F1
#
_entry.id   AF-A0A1C5ZS57-F1
#
_cell.length_a   1.000
_cell.length_b   1.000
_cell.length_c   1.000
_cell.angle_alpha   90.00
_cell.angle_beta   90.00
_cell.angle_gamma   90.00
#
_symmetry.space_group_name_H-M   'P 1'
#
loop_
_entity.id
_entity.type
_entity.pdbx_description
1 polymer ?
#
loop_
_entity_poly.entity_id
_entity_poly.type
_entity_poly.pdbx_seq_one_letter_code
_entity_poly.pdbx_strand_id
1 'polypeptide(L)'
;MSKRDIWLKVRVTDRERETIKRKAAKLGMTVSEYVRTTLIHSDNLNITMIDVSPIEKIASELHKQGVNLNQLMKFLNTYGADAYNADETFRVLTREGDMFLKVSDVLGQLCDEAARKKVYITARDFSEDESDES
;
A
#
# COMPACT_ATOMS: atom_id res chain seq x y z
N MET A 1 -30.46 26.72 -14.64
CA MET A 1 -29.12 26.06 -14.66
C MET A 1 -28.12 27.04 -14.10
N SER A 2 -27.41 26.69 -13.02
CA SER A 2 -26.31 27.52 -12.51
C SER A 2 -25.19 27.61 -13.56
N LYS A 3 -24.55 28.78 -13.69
CA LYS A 3 -23.39 28.96 -14.58
C LYS A 3 -22.18 28.21 -14.01
N ARG A 4 -21.39 27.59 -14.88
CA ARG A 4 -20.22 26.78 -14.50
C ARG A 4 -18.96 27.63 -14.55
N ASP A 5 -18.80 28.52 -13.58
CA ASP A 5 -17.73 29.53 -13.57
C ASP A 5 -16.49 29.10 -12.74
N ILE A 6 -16.59 27.98 -12.01
CA ILE A 6 -15.51 27.43 -11.17
C ILE A 6 -14.60 26.52 -11.99
N TRP A 7 -13.28 26.71 -11.86
CA TRP A 7 -12.27 25.93 -12.57
C TRP A 7 -11.61 24.90 -11.66
N LEU A 8 -11.68 23.62 -12.04
CA LEU A 8 -10.87 22.55 -11.46
C LEU A 8 -9.58 22.36 -12.27
N LYS A 9 -8.42 22.68 -11.69
CA LYS A 9 -7.12 22.51 -12.34
C LYS A 9 -6.44 21.24 -11.83
N VAL A 10 -6.16 20.31 -12.74
CA VAL A 10 -5.42 19.07 -12.45
C VAL A 10 -4.14 19.06 -13.29
N ARG A 11 -2.99 18.88 -12.64
CA ARG A 11 -1.72 18.68 -13.35
C ARG A 11 -1.67 17.22 -13.83
N VAL A 12 -1.40 17.03 -15.11
CA VAL A 12 -1.30 15.72 -15.73
C VAL A 12 -0.04 15.67 -16.59
N THR A 13 0.53 14.49 -16.72
CA THR A 13 1.58 14.22 -17.71
C THR A 13 0.99 14.19 -19.12
N ASP A 14 1.85 14.31 -20.14
CA ASP A 14 1.41 14.23 -21.55
C ASP A 14 0.74 12.89 -21.87
N ARG A 15 1.24 11.81 -21.28
CA ARG A 15 0.68 10.46 -21.45
C ARG A 15 -0.72 10.33 -20.85
N GLU A 16 -0.94 10.90 -19.68
CA GLU A 16 -2.25 10.92 -19.02
C GLU A 16 -3.25 11.78 -19.81
N ARG A 17 -2.81 12.96 -20.26
CA ARG A 17 -3.61 13.83 -21.13
C ARG A 17 -4.08 13.12 -22.39
N GLU A 18 -3.18 12.39 -23.05
CA GLU A 18 -3.50 11.65 -24.27
C GLU A 18 -4.47 10.48 -23.99
N THR A 19 -4.30 9.81 -22.86
CA THR A 19 -5.23 8.77 -22.42
C THR A 19 -6.63 9.32 -22.17
N ILE A 20 -6.74 10.47 -21.51
CA ILE A 20 -8.02 11.14 -21.26
C ILE A 20 -8.68 11.54 -22.58
N LYS A 21 -7.94 12.15 -23.50
CA LYS A 21 -8.44 12.52 -24.84
C LYS A 21 -8.97 11.32 -25.60
N ARG A 22 -8.22 10.22 -25.63
CA ARG A 22 -8.62 8.99 -26.31
C ARG A 22 -9.90 8.39 -25.73
N LYS A 23 -10.04 8.36 -24.39
CA LYS A 23 -11.24 7.88 -23.72
C LYS A 23 -12.46 8.77 -24.01
N ALA A 24 -12.29 10.08 -23.97
CA ALA A 24 -13.33 11.04 -24.31
C ALA A 24 -13.79 10.88 -25.78
N ALA A 25 -12.83 10.78 -26.71
CA ALA A 25 -13.10 10.56 -28.13
C ALA A 25 -13.85 9.24 -28.40
N LYS A 26 -13.48 8.16 -27.70
CA LYS A 26 -14.16 6.85 -27.82
C LYS A 26 -15.65 6.93 -27.45
N LEU A 27 -16.00 7.84 -26.53
CA LEU A 27 -17.37 8.06 -26.07
C LEU A 27 -18.07 9.23 -26.80
N GLY A 28 -17.41 9.85 -27.78
CA GLY A 28 -17.94 11.01 -28.51
C GLY A 28 -18.12 12.27 -27.66
N MET A 29 -17.40 12.39 -26.53
CA MET A 29 -17.53 13.49 -25.58
C MET A 29 -16.35 14.46 -25.66
N THR A 30 -16.57 15.72 -25.26
CA THR A 30 -15.45 16.63 -25.00
C THR A 30 -14.66 16.16 -23.78
N VAL A 31 -13.37 16.49 -23.70
CA VAL A 31 -12.54 16.15 -22.51
C VAL A 31 -13.18 16.66 -21.23
N SER A 32 -13.68 17.90 -21.23
CA SER A 32 -14.31 18.51 -20.06
C SER A 32 -15.61 17.80 -19.66
N GLU A 33 -16.40 17.34 -20.63
CA GLU A 33 -17.63 16.59 -20.36
C GLU A 33 -17.32 15.19 -19.87
N TYR A 34 -16.37 14.50 -20.51
CA TYR A 34 -15.90 13.20 -20.05
C TYR A 34 -15.38 13.26 -18.61
N VAL A 35 -14.53 14.23 -18.26
CA VAL A 35 -13.99 14.39 -16.90
C VAL A 35 -15.11 14.69 -15.90
N ARG A 36 -16.05 15.57 -16.22
CA ARG A 36 -17.20 15.87 -15.32
C ARG A 36 -18.11 14.67 -15.13
N THR A 37 -18.50 13.99 -16.20
CA THR A 37 -19.37 12.81 -16.12
C THR A 37 -18.67 11.69 -15.34
N THR A 38 -17.37 11.52 -15.54
CA THR A 38 -16.58 10.52 -14.82
C THR A 38 -16.39 10.88 -13.33
N LEU A 39 -16.17 12.15 -12.99
CA LEU A 39 -15.92 12.53 -11.59
C LEU A 39 -17.19 12.75 -10.75
N ILE A 40 -18.30 13.14 -11.37
CA ILE A 40 -19.55 13.51 -10.67
C ILE A 40 -20.59 12.41 -10.74
N HIS A 41 -20.69 11.68 -11.87
CA HIS A 41 -21.81 10.75 -12.14
C HIS A 41 -21.36 9.29 -12.26
N SER A 42 -20.05 9.00 -12.21
CA SER A 42 -19.61 7.61 -12.15
C SER A 42 -19.56 7.17 -10.69
N ASP A 43 -20.66 6.58 -10.23
CA ASP A 43 -20.73 5.85 -8.96
C ASP A 43 -19.75 4.66 -8.93
N ASN A 44 -19.30 4.22 -10.11
CA ASN A 44 -18.35 3.13 -10.32
C ASN A 44 -16.88 3.57 -10.34
N LEU A 45 -16.50 4.67 -9.67
CA LEU A 45 -15.10 4.82 -9.27
C LEU A 45 -14.82 3.76 -8.19
N ASN A 46 -14.45 2.54 -8.63
CA ASN A 46 -13.91 1.51 -7.75
C ASN A 46 -12.53 1.96 -7.24
N ILE A 47 -12.51 2.99 -6.39
CA ILE A 47 -11.40 3.28 -5.52
C ILE A 47 -11.40 2.16 -4.49
N THR A 48 -10.66 1.10 -4.79
CA THR A 48 -10.47 0.03 -3.83
C THR A 48 -9.58 0.63 -2.74
N MET A 49 -10.17 0.98 -1.60
CA MET A 49 -9.42 1.34 -0.40
C MET A 49 -9.15 0.04 0.35
N ILE A 50 -7.89 -0.26 0.60
CA ILE A 50 -7.48 -1.40 1.41
C ILE A 50 -6.74 -0.85 2.60
N ASP A 51 -7.25 -1.13 3.79
CA ASP A 51 -6.53 -0.88 5.03
C ASP A 51 -5.31 -1.80 5.11
N VAL A 52 -4.12 -1.21 5.12
CA VAL A 52 -2.84 -1.93 5.25
C VAL A 52 -2.29 -1.88 6.68
N SER A 53 -2.97 -1.22 7.62
CA SER A 53 -2.56 -1.17 9.03
C SER A 53 -2.29 -2.57 9.62
N PRO A 54 -3.06 -3.63 9.26
CA PRO A 54 -2.74 -4.99 9.67
C PRO A 54 -1.40 -5.50 9.13
N ILE A 55 -1.05 -5.15 7.89
CA ILE A 55 0.22 -5.53 7.24
C ILE A 55 1.39 -4.83 7.92
N GLU A 56 1.27 -3.54 8.23
CA GLU A 56 2.30 -2.78 8.94
C GLU A 56 2.54 -3.32 10.35
N LYS A 57 1.47 -3.70 11.06
CA LYS A 57 1.57 -4.38 12.37
C LYS A 57 2.31 -5.71 12.25
N ILE A 58 2.00 -6.52 11.24
CA ILE A 58 2.71 -7.77 10.99
C ILE A 58 4.19 -7.50 10.70
N ALA A 59 4.51 -6.50 9.87
CA ALA A 59 5.90 -6.13 9.57
C ALA A 59 6.69 -5.66 10.81
N SER A 60 6.04 -4.92 11.72
CA SER A 60 6.65 -4.45 12.97
C SER A 60 6.90 -5.59 13.96
N GLU A 61 5.92 -6.48 14.16
CA GLU A 61 6.10 -7.67 14.99
C GLU A 61 7.16 -8.60 14.41
N LEU A 62 7.17 -8.73 13.08
CA LEU A 62 8.23 -9.41 12.36
C LEU A 62 9.61 -8.80 12.71
N HIS A 63 9.79 -7.48 12.58
CA HIS A 63 11.06 -6.85 12.90
C HIS A 63 11.56 -7.15 14.32
N LYS A 64 10.65 -7.15 15.32
CA LYS A 64 10.98 -7.51 16.71
C LYS A 64 11.47 -8.96 16.83
N GLN A 65 10.84 -9.90 16.13
CA GLN A 65 11.28 -11.31 16.12
C GLN A 65 12.68 -11.44 15.51
N GLY A 66 12.97 -10.73 14.43
CA GLY A 66 14.32 -10.68 13.83
C GLY A 66 15.39 -10.12 14.78
N VAL A 67 15.05 -9.09 15.57
CA VAL A 67 15.95 -8.53 16.59
C VAL A 67 16.25 -9.55 17.70
N ASN A 68 15.22 -10.26 18.20
CA ASN A 68 15.38 -11.30 19.22
C ASN A 68 16.26 -12.45 18.70
N LEU A 69 16.07 -12.86 17.45
CA LEU A 69 16.88 -13.88 16.79
C LEU A 69 18.36 -13.47 16.74
N ASN A 70 18.64 -12.23 16.36
CA ASN A 70 19.99 -11.69 16.31
C ASN A 70 20.65 -11.63 17.70
N GLN A 71 19.88 -11.30 18.74
CA GLN A 71 20.36 -11.33 20.13
C GLN A 71 20.69 -12.74 20.59
N LEU A 72 19.84 -13.72 20.27
CA LEU A 72 20.10 -15.12 20.60
C LEU A 72 21.35 -15.66 19.89
N MET A 73 21.54 -15.32 18.62
CA MET A 73 22.77 -15.68 17.88
C MET A 73 24.02 -15.07 18.52
N LYS A 74 23.96 -13.80 18.93
CA LYS A 74 25.07 -13.16 19.66
C LYS A 74 25.34 -13.83 20.99
N PHE A 75 24.29 -14.21 21.72
CA PHE A 75 24.41 -14.93 22.99
C PHE A 75 25.10 -16.29 22.80
N LEU A 76 24.67 -17.09 21.82
CA LEU A 76 25.29 -18.38 21.49
C LEU A 76 26.77 -18.22 21.09
N ASN A 77 27.09 -17.21 20.27
CA ASN A 77 28.47 -16.89 19.90
C ASN A 77 29.34 -16.45 21.10
N THR A 78 28.74 -15.91 22.17
CA THR A 78 29.46 -15.35 23.33
C THR A 78 29.70 -16.40 24.41
N TYR A 79 28.72 -17.26 24.70
CA TYR A 79 28.75 -18.18 25.85
C TYR A 79 29.05 -19.63 25.48
N GLY A 80 29.14 -19.95 24.19
CA GLY A 80 29.48 -21.29 23.69
C GLY A 80 28.31 -22.27 23.70
N ALA A 81 28.44 -23.31 22.87
CA ALA A 81 27.43 -24.34 22.59
C ALA A 81 27.13 -25.29 23.76
N ASP A 82 27.86 -25.21 24.88
CA ASP A 82 27.81 -26.25 25.92
C ASP A 82 26.52 -26.23 26.77
N ALA A 83 25.64 -25.25 26.58
CA ALA A 83 24.34 -25.15 27.27
C ALA A 83 23.12 -25.61 26.42
N TYR A 84 23.27 -25.77 25.10
CA TYR A 84 22.20 -26.18 24.17
C TYR A 84 22.81 -26.83 22.92
N ASN A 85 22.17 -27.85 22.34
CA ASN A 85 22.65 -28.47 21.09
C ASN A 85 22.73 -27.42 19.97
N ALA A 86 23.91 -26.86 19.73
CA ALA A 86 24.09 -25.69 18.89
C ALA A 86 23.75 -25.95 17.43
N ASP A 87 23.92 -27.19 16.97
CA ASP A 87 23.59 -27.58 15.59
C ASP A 87 22.07 -27.61 15.37
N GLU A 88 21.33 -28.18 16.33
CA GLU A 88 19.86 -28.18 16.31
C GLU A 88 19.29 -26.76 16.48
N THR A 89 19.93 -25.97 17.34
CA THR A 89 19.57 -24.58 17.58
C THR A 89 19.79 -23.75 16.31
N PHE A 90 20.96 -23.85 15.70
CA PHE A 90 21.28 -23.18 14.44
C PHE A 90 20.30 -23.57 13.33
N ARG A 91 20.00 -24.86 13.19
CA ARG A 91 19.05 -25.38 12.19
C ARG A 91 17.65 -24.78 12.34
N VAL A 92 17.11 -24.77 13.56
CA VAL A 92 15.78 -24.18 13.84
C VAL A 92 15.79 -22.67 13.59
N LEU A 93 16.85 -21.97 14.04
CA LEU A 93 16.99 -20.53 13.81
C LEU A 93 17.07 -20.18 12.32
N THR A 94 17.86 -20.90 11.52
CA THR A 94 17.94 -20.66 10.07
C THR A 94 16.59 -20.87 9.40
N ARG A 95 15.87 -21.93 9.78
CA ARG A 95 14.54 -22.22 9.22
C ARG A 95 13.52 -21.13 9.55
N GLU A 96 13.49 -20.66 10.79
CA GLU A 96 12.61 -19.55 11.21
C GLU A 96 13.00 -18.24 10.52
N GLY A 97 14.30 -17.96 10.39
CA GLY A 97 14.81 -16.81 9.65
C GLY A 97 14.48 -16.82 8.15
N ASP A 98 14.49 -17.99 7.51
CA ASP A 98 14.09 -18.13 6.10
C ASP A 98 12.58 -17.93 5.92
N MET A 99 11.78 -18.48 6.84
CA MET A 99 10.32 -18.30 6.83
C MET A 99 9.95 -16.83 7.03
N PHE A 100 10.67 -16.16 7.92
CA PHE A 100 10.58 -14.73 8.16
C PHE A 100 10.79 -13.88 6.90
N LEU A 101 11.90 -14.11 6.19
CA LEU A 101 12.23 -13.36 4.97
C LEU A 101 11.16 -13.57 3.89
N LYS A 102 10.64 -14.80 3.74
CA LYS A 102 9.57 -15.10 2.80
C LYS A 102 8.28 -14.34 3.12
N VAL A 103 7.87 -14.27 4.38
CA VAL A 103 6.66 -13.54 4.77
C VAL A 103 6.84 -12.04 4.51
N SER A 104 8.00 -11.48 4.87
CA SER A 104 8.29 -10.07 4.62
C SER A 104 8.28 -9.73 3.12
N ASP A 105 8.85 -10.59 2.27
CA ASP A 105 8.87 -10.41 0.82
C ASP A 105 7.46 -10.44 0.22
N VAL A 106 6.63 -11.41 0.62
CA VAL A 106 5.23 -11.51 0.17
C VAL A 106 4.41 -10.28 0.58
N LEU A 107 4.62 -9.78 1.81
CA LEU A 107 3.95 -8.55 2.26
C LEU A 107 4.43 -7.32 1.47
N GLY A 108 5.72 -7.23 1.14
CA GLY A 108 6.26 -6.18 0.28
C GLY A 108 5.63 -6.20 -1.12
N GLN A 109 5.56 -7.39 -1.74
CA GLN A 109 4.92 -7.57 -3.04
C GLN A 109 3.44 -7.21 -3.03
N LEU A 110 2.73 -7.49 -1.94
CA LEU A 110 1.33 -7.11 -1.78
C LEU A 110 1.15 -5.58 -1.73
N CYS A 111 2.04 -4.88 -1.03
CA CYS A 111 2.07 -3.41 -0.99
C CYS A 111 2.37 -2.81 -2.37
N ASP A 112 3.35 -3.35 -3.09
CA ASP A 112 3.71 -2.90 -4.44
C ASP A 112 2.56 -3.11 -5.44
N GLU A 113 1.88 -4.26 -5.36
CA GLU A 113 0.74 -4.58 -6.21
C GLU A 113 -0.46 -3.68 -5.93
N ALA A 114 -0.68 -3.33 -4.66
CA ALA A 114 -1.70 -2.35 -4.25
C ALA A 114 -1.39 -0.96 -4.86
N ALA A 115 -0.14 -0.49 -4.73
CA ALA A 115 0.28 0.78 -5.34
C ALA A 115 0.10 0.78 -6.87
N ARG A 116 0.50 -0.31 -7.54
CA ARG A 116 0.38 -0.47 -9.01
C ARG A 116 -1.06 -0.44 -9.50
N LYS A 117 -2.00 -0.98 -8.72
CA LYS A 117 -3.45 -0.98 -9.05
C LYS A 117 -4.18 0.30 -8.65
N LYS A 118 -3.47 1.32 -8.15
CA LYS A 118 -4.06 2.56 -7.63
C LYS A 118 -5.03 2.31 -6.47
N VAL A 119 -4.72 1.30 -5.66
CA VAL A 119 -5.35 1.11 -4.34
C VAL A 119 -4.78 2.20 -3.44
N TYR A 120 -5.64 3.08 -2.93
CA TYR A 120 -5.20 4.15 -2.04
C TYR A 120 -4.95 3.55 -0.66
N ILE A 121 -3.68 3.53 -0.27
CA ILE A 121 -3.20 3.13 1.05
C ILE A 121 -3.33 4.36 1.96
N THR A 122 -4.34 4.36 2.82
CA THR A 122 -4.50 5.39 3.85
C THR A 122 -4.53 4.74 5.22
N ALA A 123 -3.74 5.27 6.15
CA ALA A 123 -3.86 5.00 7.58
C ALA A 123 -4.85 5.98 8.26
N ARG A 124 -5.51 6.84 7.48
CA ARG A 124 -6.48 7.83 7.93
C ARG A 124 -7.84 7.56 7.33
N ASP A 125 -8.83 7.37 8.20
CA ASP A 125 -10.23 7.52 7.86
C ASP A 125 -10.44 8.95 7.32
N PHE A 126 -11.00 9.04 6.12
CA PHE A 126 -11.48 10.32 5.57
C PHE A 126 -12.85 10.72 6.15
N SER A 127 -13.32 10.05 7.21
CA SER A 127 -14.50 10.47 7.95
C SER A 127 -14.10 11.45 9.03
N GLU A 128 -13.99 12.73 8.66
CA GLU A 128 -14.22 13.92 9.50
C GLU A 128 -13.49 15.10 8.84
N ASP A 129 -14.21 15.78 7.95
CA ASP A 129 -14.28 17.25 7.85
C ASP A 129 -15.25 17.62 6.71
N GLU A 130 -16.45 17.03 6.73
CA GLU A 130 -17.65 17.67 6.16
C GLU A 130 -18.55 18.03 7.34
N SER A 131 -18.08 18.95 8.18
CA SER A 131 -18.98 19.82 8.93
C SER A 131 -19.20 21.07 8.08
N ASP A 132 -20.32 21.05 7.35
CA ASP A 132 -21.00 22.23 6.82
C ASP A 132 -21.21 23.29 7.92
N GLU A 133 -21.03 24.56 7.56
CA GLU A 133 -21.78 25.76 8.03
C GLU A 133 -21.00 27.01 7.59
N SER A 134 -21.52 28.07 6.96
CA SER A 134 -22.78 28.47 6.32
C SER A 134 -22.45 29.69 5.43
#